data_AF-A0A0M0JNI2-F1
#
_entry.id   AF-A0A0M0JNI2-F1
#
_cell.length_a   1.000
_cell.length_b   1.000
_cell.length_c   1.000
_cell.angle_alpha   90.00
_cell.angle_beta   90.00
_cell.angle_gamma   90.00
#
_symmetry.space_group_name_H-M   'P 1'
#
loop_
_entity.id
_entity.type
_entity.pdbx_description
1 polymer ?
#
loop_
_entity_poly.entity_id
_entity_poly.type
_entity_poly.pdbx_seq_one_letter_code
_entity_poly.pdbx_strand_id
1 'polypeptide(L)'
;MWLLLAACGALGLRVAPNQSPRTACRASIPHCAARRDGESDIVVVGAGIGGLSAASLLAKYGYSVTVCESHDRVGGAAHGFTRRTAAGTFHFDSGPSLFSGCSVPSDNPLRQVLDAVGESPKWATYDAWQMYIPEGEFRVRSGSTSAFATELSRLGGTSCADEFAALLEANRPLAEVVGGVPPIEASMHALTMTPLSSQVVGGVPPIALRADAGAVQSALLRYFPKLDPALMARFGLELLLKGIDPSGPFSRVLAAAGVPRTSLVYRWFDFLAFALSGLPVDQTSAAAIAFMIKEFFAEGAVMDYPIGGSQAVANSLATAITKRGGEVLHAYLPATEPYDRWEGLERTSDEYQALKTARAEPLWEAIERFIPDIRARAVIFAT
;
A
#
# COMPACT_ATOMS: atom_id res chain seq x y z
N MET A 1 -7.71 -8.22 35.25
CA MET A 1 -9.19 -8.10 35.17
C MET A 1 -9.94 -9.42 35.37
N TRP A 2 -9.28 -10.58 35.27
CA TRP A 2 -9.90 -11.89 35.54
C TRP A 2 -9.85 -12.36 37.01
N LEU A 3 -9.03 -11.72 37.86
CA LEU A 3 -8.96 -11.99 39.30
C LEU A 3 -10.07 -11.29 40.13
N LEU A 4 -10.74 -10.27 39.58
CA LEU A 4 -11.85 -9.57 40.27
C LEU A 4 -13.21 -10.25 40.08
N LEU A 5 -13.39 -11.04 39.01
CA LEU A 5 -14.67 -11.69 38.69
C LEU A 5 -14.90 -12.98 39.49
N ALA A 6 -13.85 -13.61 40.03
CA ALA A 6 -13.97 -14.79 40.88
C ALA A 6 -14.45 -14.46 42.31
N ALA A 7 -14.26 -13.21 42.79
CA ALA A 7 -14.64 -12.80 44.14
C ALA A 7 -16.13 -12.41 44.27
N CYS A 8 -16.78 -11.95 43.20
CA CYS A 8 -18.16 -11.49 43.25
C CYS A 8 -19.21 -12.62 43.32
N GLY A 9 -18.83 -13.86 42.99
CA GLY A 9 -19.73 -15.02 43.06
C GLY A 9 -20.04 -15.50 44.48
N ALA A 10 -19.17 -15.20 45.45
CA ALA A 10 -19.30 -15.69 46.83
C ALA A 10 -20.22 -14.85 47.73
N LEU A 11 -20.67 -13.67 47.28
CA LEU A 11 -21.39 -12.69 48.12
C LEU A 11 -22.84 -12.40 47.69
N GLY A 12 -23.41 -13.16 46.76
CA GLY A 12 -24.84 -13.07 46.42
C GLY A 12 -25.31 -11.70 45.88
N LEU A 13 -24.39 -10.83 45.45
CA LEU A 13 -24.70 -9.51 44.91
C LEU A 13 -25.10 -9.63 43.43
N ARG A 14 -26.37 -9.34 43.11
CA ARG A 14 -26.85 -9.23 41.72
C ARG A 14 -26.38 -7.90 41.13
N VAL A 15 -25.57 -7.97 40.07
CA VAL A 15 -25.29 -6.82 39.21
C VAL A 15 -26.54 -6.53 38.38
N ALA A 16 -27.09 -5.31 38.50
CA ALA A 16 -28.24 -4.87 37.73
C ALA A 16 -27.96 -4.99 36.21
N PRO A 17 -28.95 -5.36 35.39
CA PRO A 17 -28.76 -5.45 33.95
C PRO A 17 -28.39 -4.05 33.44
N ASN A 18 -27.18 -3.93 32.91
CA ASN A 18 -26.70 -2.72 32.27
C ASN A 18 -27.66 -2.41 31.12
N GLN A 19 -28.48 -1.38 31.28
CA GLN A 19 -29.26 -0.81 30.20
C GLN A 19 -28.25 -0.22 29.23
N SER A 20 -27.88 -1.01 28.21
CA SER A 20 -27.11 -0.51 27.08
C SER A 20 -27.85 0.72 26.55
N PRO A 21 -27.22 1.89 26.41
CA PRO A 21 -27.82 2.95 25.61
C PRO A 21 -27.91 2.41 24.19
N ARG A 22 -29.10 1.94 23.81
CA ARG A 22 -29.51 1.81 22.41
C ARG A 22 -29.72 3.22 21.86
N THR A 23 -28.67 4.04 21.86
CA THR A 23 -28.62 5.19 20.97
C THR A 23 -28.33 4.62 19.60
N ALA A 24 -29.43 4.41 18.87
CA ALA A 24 -29.42 4.17 17.46
C ALA A 24 -28.58 5.25 16.77
N CYS A 25 -27.33 4.92 16.43
CA CYS A 25 -26.60 5.67 15.40
C CYS A 25 -27.12 5.22 14.03
N ARG A 26 -28.43 5.40 13.80
CA ARG A 26 -28.96 5.65 12.47
C ARG A 26 -28.84 7.16 12.27
N ALA A 27 -27.61 7.64 12.10
CA ALA A 27 -27.45 8.88 11.36
C ALA A 27 -27.97 8.57 9.97
N SER A 28 -29.13 9.11 9.62
CA SER A 28 -29.63 9.15 8.25
C SER A 28 -28.56 9.85 7.41
N ILE A 29 -27.72 9.08 6.73
CA ILE A 29 -26.77 9.62 5.75
C ILE A 29 -27.64 10.22 4.65
N PRO A 30 -27.64 11.56 4.46
CA PRO A 30 -28.48 12.17 3.44
C PRO A 30 -28.10 11.65 2.07
N HIS A 31 -29.13 11.49 1.25
CA HIS A 31 -29.05 11.02 -0.13
C HIS A 31 -28.18 11.96 -0.98
N CYS A 32 -27.23 11.38 -1.73
CA CYS A 32 -26.43 11.97 -2.83
C CYS A 32 -25.63 13.25 -2.55
N ALA A 33 -24.30 13.17 -2.74
CA ALA A 33 -23.42 14.32 -2.78
C ALA A 33 -23.81 15.29 -3.92
N ALA A 34 -24.36 16.43 -3.52
CA ALA A 34 -24.12 17.72 -4.13
C ALA A 34 -24.37 18.79 -3.05
N ARG A 35 -23.41 19.01 -2.14
CA ARG A 35 -23.36 20.28 -1.40
C ARG A 35 -22.86 21.33 -2.39
N ARG A 36 -23.78 22.14 -2.92
CA ARG A 36 -23.53 23.16 -3.98
C ARG A 36 -23.05 24.51 -3.42
N ASP A 37 -22.49 24.53 -2.22
CA ASP A 37 -22.03 25.72 -1.49
C ASP A 37 -20.51 25.72 -1.22
N GLY A 38 -19.77 24.77 -1.79
CA GLY A 38 -18.31 24.70 -1.64
C GLY A 38 -17.86 24.07 -0.31
N GLU A 39 -18.77 23.44 0.44
CA GLU A 39 -18.47 22.71 1.66
C GLU A 39 -18.40 21.19 1.44
N SER A 40 -17.35 20.58 1.96
CA SER A 40 -17.13 19.13 1.91
C SER A 40 -17.13 18.53 3.31
N ASP A 41 -17.76 17.37 3.49
CA ASP A 41 -17.75 16.66 4.77
C ASP A 41 -16.31 16.21 5.10
N ILE A 42 -15.54 15.86 4.07
CA ILE A 42 -14.19 15.34 4.19
C ILE A 42 -13.29 15.97 3.12
N VAL A 43 -12.12 16.46 3.57
CA VAL A 43 -11.04 16.88 2.68
C VAL A 43 -9.90 15.87 2.78
N VAL A 44 -9.46 15.36 1.63
CA VAL A 44 -8.30 14.47 1.52
C VAL A 44 -7.16 15.24 0.86
N VAL A 45 -6.04 15.37 1.56
CA VAL A 45 -4.84 16.05 1.03
C VAL A 45 -3.91 15.02 0.39
N GLY A 46 -3.67 15.16 -0.90
CA GLY A 46 -2.87 14.25 -1.73
C GLY A 46 -3.72 13.24 -2.50
N ALA A 47 -3.58 13.24 -3.83
CA ALA A 47 -4.20 12.30 -4.76
C ALA A 47 -3.24 11.17 -5.19
N GLY A 48 -2.39 10.70 -4.27
CA GLY A 48 -1.71 9.41 -4.44
C GLY A 48 -2.69 8.24 -4.33
N ILE A 49 -2.25 7.02 -4.65
CA ILE A 49 -3.09 5.81 -4.57
C ILE A 49 -3.79 5.69 -3.21
N GLY A 50 -3.08 5.90 -2.10
CA GLY A 50 -3.68 5.84 -0.76
C GLY A 50 -4.79 6.88 -0.53
N GLY A 51 -4.57 8.13 -0.95
CA GLY A 51 -5.57 9.21 -0.82
C GLY A 51 -6.78 8.98 -1.72
N LEU A 52 -6.56 8.58 -2.96
CA LEU A 52 -7.61 8.23 -3.92
C LEU A 52 -8.42 7.00 -3.49
N SER A 53 -7.78 5.98 -2.91
CA SER A 53 -8.46 4.81 -2.35
C SER A 53 -9.33 5.20 -1.16
N ALA A 54 -8.82 6.03 -0.24
CA ALA A 54 -9.61 6.51 0.89
C ALA A 54 -10.81 7.36 0.43
N ALA A 55 -10.56 8.34 -0.44
CA ALA A 55 -11.59 9.24 -0.96
C ALA A 55 -12.67 8.49 -1.76
N SER A 56 -12.29 7.53 -2.60
CA SER A 56 -13.25 6.77 -3.41
C SER A 56 -14.15 5.87 -2.55
N LEU A 57 -13.61 5.25 -1.50
CA LEU A 57 -14.42 4.52 -0.51
C LEU A 57 -15.35 5.45 0.28
N LEU A 58 -14.86 6.60 0.74
CA LEU A 58 -15.69 7.58 1.45
C LEU A 58 -16.84 8.10 0.58
N ALA A 59 -16.57 8.42 -0.68
CA ALA A 59 -17.59 8.80 -1.65
C ALA A 59 -18.58 7.65 -1.90
N LYS A 60 -18.12 6.39 -1.94
CA LYS A 60 -18.99 5.20 -1.99
C LYS A 60 -19.93 5.10 -0.78
N TYR A 61 -19.49 5.51 0.40
CA TYR A 61 -20.31 5.55 1.61
C TYR A 61 -21.23 6.79 1.71
N GLY A 62 -21.22 7.67 0.70
CA GLY A 62 -22.14 8.80 0.58
C GLY A 62 -21.66 10.11 1.20
N TYR A 63 -20.39 10.20 1.61
CA TYR A 63 -19.81 11.47 2.08
C TYR A 63 -19.52 12.41 0.91
N SER A 64 -19.68 13.72 1.13
CA SER A 64 -19.10 14.75 0.25
C SER A 64 -17.58 14.79 0.49
N VAL A 65 -16.79 14.50 -0.55
CA VAL A 65 -15.33 14.41 -0.46
C VAL A 65 -14.67 15.34 -1.47
N THR A 66 -13.74 16.17 -1.01
CA THR A 66 -12.83 16.94 -1.89
C THR A 66 -11.41 16.43 -1.70
N VAL A 67 -10.77 16.03 -2.79
CA VAL A 67 -9.35 15.68 -2.82
C VAL A 67 -8.56 16.88 -3.33
N CYS A 68 -7.52 17.28 -2.60
CA CYS A 68 -6.62 18.36 -3.00
C CYS A 68 -5.26 17.78 -3.38
N GLU A 69 -4.85 17.89 -4.64
CA GLU A 69 -3.57 17.44 -5.16
C GLU A 69 -2.66 18.62 -5.49
N SER A 70 -1.43 18.59 -4.99
CA SER A 70 -0.42 19.61 -5.26
C SER A 70 0.25 19.50 -6.63
N HIS A 71 0.19 18.35 -7.30
CA HIS A 71 0.78 18.07 -8.60
C HIS A 71 -0.17 18.43 -9.76
N ASP A 72 0.34 18.48 -10.98
CA ASP A 72 -0.45 18.72 -12.20
C ASP A 72 -1.44 17.57 -12.55
N ARG A 73 -1.36 16.44 -11.83
CA ARG A 73 -2.11 15.21 -12.07
C ARG A 73 -2.24 14.40 -10.79
N VAL A 74 -3.25 13.54 -10.77
CA VAL A 74 -3.40 12.51 -9.74
C VAL A 74 -2.40 11.36 -9.92
N GLY A 75 -2.13 10.62 -8.85
CA GLY A 75 -1.37 9.36 -8.87
C GLY A 75 -0.23 9.32 -7.87
N GLY A 76 0.32 10.46 -7.46
CA GLY A 76 1.56 10.49 -6.67
C GLY A 76 2.65 9.67 -7.38
N ALA A 77 3.33 8.75 -6.71
CA ALA A 77 4.30 7.87 -7.37
C ALA A 77 3.69 7.01 -8.51
N ALA A 78 2.37 6.75 -8.49
CA ALA A 78 1.67 5.98 -9.52
C ALA A 78 1.24 6.84 -10.71
N HIS A 79 2.18 7.56 -11.31
CA HIS A 79 1.99 8.26 -12.57
C HIS A 79 3.08 7.88 -13.59
N GLY A 80 2.88 8.27 -14.84
CA GLY A 80 3.85 8.09 -15.92
C GLY A 80 4.27 9.41 -16.58
N PHE A 81 5.33 9.36 -17.37
CA PHE A 81 5.79 10.46 -18.20
C PHE A 81 6.07 9.98 -19.63
N THR A 82 6.03 10.92 -20.56
CA THR A 82 6.28 10.65 -21.98
C THR A 82 7.62 11.26 -22.39
N ARG A 83 8.38 10.55 -23.21
CA ARG A 83 9.59 11.06 -23.87
C ARG A 83 9.45 10.90 -25.37
N ARG A 84 9.66 12.00 -26.09
CA ARG A 84 9.75 12.01 -27.56
C ARG A 84 11.21 11.94 -27.94
N THR A 85 11.55 11.04 -28.83
CA THR A 85 12.90 10.81 -29.34
C THR A 85 12.84 10.67 -30.86
N ALA A 86 14.00 10.64 -31.53
CA ALA A 86 14.07 10.34 -32.95
C ALA A 86 13.50 8.97 -33.32
N ALA A 87 13.53 8.00 -32.39
CA ALA A 87 13.00 6.65 -32.58
C ALA A 87 11.48 6.54 -32.34
N GLY A 88 10.84 7.59 -31.82
CA GLY A 88 9.41 7.60 -31.52
C GLY A 88 9.08 8.22 -30.16
N THR A 89 7.79 8.12 -29.80
CA THR A 89 7.27 8.57 -28.50
C THR A 89 7.09 7.37 -27.58
N PHE A 90 7.74 7.42 -26.42
CA PHE A 90 7.75 6.36 -25.42
C PHE A 90 7.07 6.84 -24.14
N HIS A 91 6.34 5.94 -23.48
CA HIS A 91 5.71 6.17 -22.20
C HIS A 91 6.41 5.34 -21.11
N PHE A 92 6.65 5.95 -19.96
CA PHE A 92 7.37 5.36 -18.86
C PHE A 92 6.58 5.57 -17.56
N ASP A 93 6.45 4.52 -16.76
CA ASP A 93 6.00 4.67 -15.38
C ASP A 93 7.11 5.31 -14.53
N SER A 94 6.72 6.17 -13.60
CA SER A 94 7.66 6.88 -12.72
C SER A 94 7.87 6.21 -11.37
N GLY A 95 6.99 5.29 -10.98
CA GLY A 95 7.02 4.60 -9.69
C GLY A 95 6.65 3.13 -9.83
N PRO A 96 5.43 2.71 -9.47
CA PRO A 96 5.05 1.31 -9.53
C PRO A 96 5.00 0.83 -10.97
N SER A 97 5.87 -0.13 -11.29
CA SER A 97 5.93 -0.81 -12.60
C SER A 97 5.57 -2.30 -12.51
N LEU A 98 5.38 -2.82 -11.31
CA LEU A 98 5.01 -4.21 -11.04
C LEU A 98 3.68 -4.23 -10.28
N PHE A 99 2.64 -4.74 -10.92
CA PHE A 99 1.36 -5.04 -10.28
C PHE A 99 1.13 -6.55 -10.30
N SER A 100 0.45 -7.08 -9.29
CA SER A 100 0.09 -8.50 -9.20
C SER A 100 -1.28 -8.64 -8.53
N GLY A 101 -2.06 -9.64 -8.92
CA GLY A 101 -3.39 -9.91 -8.38
C GLY A 101 -4.44 -8.83 -8.69
N CYS A 102 -4.21 -7.96 -9.66
CA CYS A 102 -5.14 -6.88 -10.01
C CYS A 102 -6.03 -7.21 -11.22
N SER A 103 -5.61 -8.10 -12.12
CA SER A 103 -6.44 -8.48 -13.29
C SER A 103 -7.56 -9.47 -12.96
N VAL A 104 -7.42 -10.25 -11.89
CA VAL A 104 -8.41 -11.26 -11.43
C VAL A 104 -8.83 -11.02 -9.99
N PRO A 105 -10.00 -11.53 -9.54
CA PRO A 105 -10.38 -11.47 -8.13
C PRO A 105 -9.26 -12.04 -7.26
N SER A 106 -8.84 -11.28 -6.26
CA SER A 106 -7.72 -11.66 -5.39
C SER A 106 -7.76 -10.92 -4.05
N ASP A 107 -6.89 -11.35 -3.14
CA ASP A 107 -6.69 -10.71 -1.84
C ASP A 107 -5.81 -9.45 -1.92
N ASN A 108 -5.41 -9.00 -3.12
CA ASN A 108 -4.65 -7.77 -3.28
C ASN A 108 -5.46 -6.56 -2.75
N PRO A 109 -4.92 -5.74 -1.83
CA PRO A 109 -5.67 -4.62 -1.25
C PRO A 109 -6.16 -3.59 -2.27
N LEU A 110 -5.35 -3.25 -3.27
CA LEU A 110 -5.74 -2.33 -4.33
C LEU A 110 -6.87 -2.93 -5.17
N ARG A 111 -6.77 -4.22 -5.51
CA ARG A 111 -7.84 -4.94 -6.23
C ARG A 111 -9.17 -4.87 -5.49
N GLN A 112 -9.16 -5.12 -4.17
CA GLN A 112 -10.36 -5.07 -3.34
C GLN A 112 -11.00 -3.67 -3.31
N VAL A 113 -10.18 -2.59 -3.30
CA VAL A 113 -10.70 -1.22 -3.41
C VAL A 113 -11.35 -0.98 -4.76
N LEU A 114 -10.69 -1.38 -5.86
CA LEU A 114 -11.20 -1.22 -7.23
C LEU A 114 -12.55 -1.94 -7.41
N ASP A 115 -12.66 -3.18 -6.94
CA ASP A 115 -13.92 -3.95 -6.96
C ASP A 115 -15.00 -3.26 -6.11
N ALA A 116 -14.67 -2.82 -4.90
CA ALA A 116 -15.61 -2.17 -4.01
C ALA A 116 -16.20 -0.89 -4.64
N VAL A 117 -15.39 -0.09 -5.33
CA VAL A 117 -15.85 1.16 -5.93
C VAL A 117 -16.48 0.98 -7.31
N GLY A 118 -16.30 -0.18 -7.94
CA GLY A 118 -16.82 -0.53 -9.25
C GLY A 118 -16.04 0.07 -10.42
N GLU A 119 -14.77 0.41 -10.20
CA GLU A 119 -13.89 0.99 -11.23
C GLU A 119 -12.58 0.22 -11.28
N SER A 120 -12.09 -0.08 -12.49
CA SER A 120 -10.81 -0.75 -12.69
C SER A 120 -10.26 -0.35 -14.06
N PRO A 121 -8.92 -0.15 -14.21
CA PRO A 121 -8.35 0.04 -15.53
C PRO A 121 -8.44 -1.27 -16.32
N LYS A 122 -8.17 -1.20 -17.62
CA LYS A 122 -7.95 -2.42 -18.41
C LYS A 122 -6.60 -3.00 -18.03
N TRP A 123 -6.56 -4.30 -17.77
CA TRP A 123 -5.33 -5.01 -17.43
C TRP A 123 -4.85 -5.85 -18.61
N ALA A 124 -3.55 -5.80 -18.90
CA ALA A 124 -2.83 -6.85 -19.59
C ALA A 124 -2.05 -7.69 -18.59
N THR A 125 -1.68 -8.89 -18.98
CA THR A 125 -0.88 -9.80 -18.15
C THR A 125 0.40 -10.19 -18.86
N TYR A 126 1.44 -10.47 -18.09
CA TYR A 126 2.73 -10.96 -18.57
C TYR A 126 3.36 -11.89 -17.52
N ASP A 127 4.14 -12.86 -17.97
CA ASP A 127 4.76 -13.89 -17.12
C ASP A 127 6.27 -13.67 -16.90
N ALA A 128 6.85 -12.66 -17.55
CA ALA A 128 8.26 -12.37 -17.47
C ALA A 128 8.59 -10.91 -17.75
N TRP A 129 9.60 -10.37 -17.07
CA TRP A 129 10.25 -9.12 -17.45
C TRP A 129 11.74 -9.33 -17.70
N GLN A 130 12.32 -8.45 -18.50
CA GLN A 130 13.72 -8.47 -18.86
C GLN A 130 14.51 -7.47 -18.03
N MET A 131 15.57 -7.94 -17.39
CA MET A 131 16.56 -7.08 -16.75
C MET A 131 17.88 -7.13 -17.52
N TYR A 132 18.56 -6.00 -17.54
CA TYR A 132 19.89 -5.86 -18.10
C TYR A 132 20.83 -5.54 -16.96
N ILE A 133 21.64 -6.53 -16.55
CA ILE A 133 22.60 -6.42 -15.45
C ILE A 133 24.03 -6.67 -15.97
N PRO A 134 25.09 -6.32 -15.23
CA PRO A 134 26.47 -6.50 -15.68
C PRO A 134 26.82 -7.93 -16.10
N GLU A 135 26.19 -8.92 -15.48
CA GLU A 135 26.36 -10.35 -15.78
C GLU A 135 25.65 -10.77 -17.09
N GLY A 136 24.74 -9.94 -17.60
CA GLY A 136 24.02 -10.16 -18.85
C GLY A 136 22.52 -9.89 -18.74
N GLU A 137 21.79 -10.44 -19.69
CA GLU A 137 20.34 -10.44 -19.69
C GLU A 137 19.81 -11.39 -18.61
N PHE A 138 18.93 -10.91 -17.72
CA PHE A 138 18.27 -11.73 -16.71
C PHE A 138 16.74 -11.68 -16.91
N ARG A 139 16.15 -12.77 -17.40
CA ARG A 139 14.72 -12.86 -17.65
C ARG A 139 13.98 -13.41 -16.42
N VAL A 140 13.48 -12.50 -15.59
CA VAL A 140 12.76 -12.86 -14.37
C VAL A 140 11.37 -13.37 -14.74
N ARG A 141 11.10 -14.64 -14.45
CA ARG A 141 9.80 -15.29 -14.70
C ARG A 141 8.99 -15.41 -13.41
N SER A 142 7.72 -15.04 -13.48
CA SER A 142 6.71 -15.36 -12.47
C SER A 142 6.06 -16.72 -12.79
N GLY A 143 5.26 -17.24 -11.87
CA GLY A 143 4.36 -18.35 -12.20
C GLY A 143 5.00 -19.74 -12.21
N SER A 144 6.32 -19.82 -12.03
CA SER A 144 7.06 -21.09 -12.05
C SER A 144 8.40 -20.96 -11.33
N THR A 145 8.53 -21.66 -10.20
CA THR A 145 9.78 -21.80 -9.45
C THR A 145 10.88 -22.45 -10.30
N SER A 146 10.54 -23.46 -11.10
CA SER A 146 11.50 -24.16 -11.96
C SER A 146 11.98 -23.29 -13.12
N ALA A 147 11.11 -22.48 -13.72
CA ALA A 147 11.50 -21.55 -14.78
C ALA A 147 12.44 -20.45 -14.24
N PHE A 148 12.16 -19.93 -13.04
CA PHE A 148 13.05 -18.96 -12.39
C PHE A 148 14.40 -19.60 -11.99
N ALA A 149 14.39 -20.80 -11.41
CA ALA A 149 15.60 -21.54 -11.07
C ALA A 149 16.47 -21.87 -12.30
N THR A 150 15.84 -22.14 -13.44
CA THR A 150 16.54 -22.34 -14.72
C THR A 150 17.28 -21.08 -15.14
N GLU A 151 16.65 -19.91 -15.00
CA GLU A 151 17.29 -18.65 -15.35
C GLU A 151 18.40 -18.26 -14.39
N LEU A 152 18.21 -18.50 -13.08
CA LEU A 152 19.27 -18.37 -12.08
C LEU A 152 20.47 -19.29 -12.41
N SER A 153 20.21 -20.53 -12.82
CA SER A 153 21.27 -21.46 -13.21
C SER A 153 22.02 -21.00 -14.45
N ARG A 154 21.30 -20.46 -15.44
CA ARG A 154 21.87 -19.98 -16.69
C ARG A 154 22.84 -18.82 -16.45
N LEU A 155 22.49 -17.90 -15.54
CA LEU A 155 23.26 -16.68 -15.32
C LEU A 155 24.28 -16.79 -14.18
N GLY A 156 23.93 -17.48 -13.10
CA GLY A 156 24.73 -17.59 -11.87
C GLY A 156 25.30 -18.99 -11.59
N GLY A 157 25.08 -19.97 -12.47
CA GLY A 157 25.51 -21.37 -12.29
C GLY A 157 24.56 -22.20 -11.44
N THR A 158 24.74 -23.52 -11.43
CA THR A 158 23.82 -24.48 -10.79
C THR A 158 23.65 -24.24 -9.28
N SER A 159 24.68 -23.71 -8.60
CA SER A 159 24.60 -23.35 -7.19
C SER A 159 23.50 -22.31 -6.91
N CYS A 160 23.19 -21.42 -7.85
CA CYS A 160 22.11 -20.44 -7.67
C CYS A 160 20.72 -21.08 -7.68
N ALA A 161 20.50 -22.16 -8.42
CA ALA A 161 19.23 -22.91 -8.33
C ALA A 161 19.12 -23.63 -6.99
N ASP A 162 20.21 -24.24 -6.51
CA ASP A 162 20.24 -24.91 -5.21
C ASP A 162 20.01 -23.93 -4.05
N GLU A 163 20.64 -22.75 -4.11
CA GLU A 163 20.41 -21.64 -3.16
C GLU A 163 18.95 -21.16 -3.17
N PHE A 164 18.34 -21.02 -4.35
CA PHE A 164 16.94 -20.62 -4.45
C PHE A 164 16.00 -21.69 -3.89
N ALA A 165 16.27 -22.97 -4.15
CA ALA A 165 15.52 -24.07 -3.56
C ALA A 165 15.64 -24.07 -2.01
N ALA A 166 16.85 -23.89 -1.48
CA ALA A 166 17.07 -23.76 -0.05
C ALA A 166 16.31 -22.56 0.56
N LEU A 167 16.27 -21.43 -0.17
CA LEU A 167 15.50 -20.26 0.23
C LEU A 167 13.99 -20.53 0.28
N LEU A 168 13.43 -21.23 -0.72
CA LEU A 168 12.02 -21.60 -0.72
C LEU A 168 11.66 -22.46 0.49
N GLU A 169 12.52 -23.42 0.86
CA GLU A 169 12.32 -24.23 2.07
C GLU A 169 12.41 -23.41 3.36
N ALA A 170 13.41 -22.53 3.48
CA ALA A 170 13.54 -21.64 4.62
C ALA A 170 12.36 -20.67 4.77
N ASN A 171 11.75 -20.25 3.65
CA ASN A 171 10.64 -19.32 3.61
C ASN A 171 9.26 -19.97 3.87
N ARG A 172 9.14 -21.30 3.73
CA ARG A 172 7.89 -22.04 3.85
C ARG A 172 7.07 -21.68 5.11
N PRO A 173 7.64 -21.63 6.33
CA PRO A 173 6.86 -21.30 7.53
C PRO A 173 6.28 -19.88 7.51
N LEU A 174 7.00 -18.92 6.92
CA LEU A 174 6.52 -17.54 6.79
C LEU A 174 5.38 -17.45 5.77
N ALA A 175 5.51 -18.13 4.63
CA ALA A 175 4.49 -18.14 3.59
C ALA A 175 3.14 -18.70 4.08
N GLU A 176 3.17 -19.72 4.93
CA GLU A 176 1.97 -20.30 5.56
C GLU A 176 1.27 -19.33 6.51
N VAL A 177 2.04 -18.56 7.30
CA VAL A 177 1.52 -17.54 8.23
C VAL A 177 0.87 -16.39 7.48
N VAL A 178 1.51 -15.91 6.42
CA VAL A 178 1.01 -14.77 5.64
C VAL A 178 -0.20 -15.17 4.77
N GLY A 179 -0.32 -16.43 4.38
CA GLY A 179 -1.39 -16.92 3.50
C GLY A 179 -2.73 -17.29 4.16
N GLY A 180 -2.84 -17.27 5.49
CA GLY A 180 -4.03 -17.74 6.22
C GLY A 180 -5.20 -16.74 6.33
N VAL A 181 -5.36 -15.85 5.35
CA VAL A 181 -6.10 -14.59 5.46
C VAL A 181 -7.27 -14.51 4.46
N PRO A 182 -8.55 -14.44 4.85
CA PRO A 182 -9.64 -14.27 3.88
C PRO A 182 -9.88 -12.79 3.46
N PRO A 183 -10.35 -12.53 2.22
CA PRO A 183 -10.55 -11.18 1.65
C PRO A 183 -11.69 -10.36 2.30
N ILE A 184 -11.63 -9.03 2.17
CA ILE A 184 -12.60 -8.04 2.70
C ILE A 184 -14.01 -8.25 2.12
N GLU A 185 -14.13 -8.74 0.88
CA GLU A 185 -15.42 -8.95 0.22
C GLU A 185 -16.26 -10.04 0.91
N ALA A 186 -15.62 -11.11 1.39
CA ALA A 186 -16.26 -12.14 2.22
C ALA A 186 -16.77 -11.56 3.55
N SER A 187 -16.13 -10.51 4.06
CA SER A 187 -16.53 -9.79 5.27
C SER A 187 -17.73 -8.85 5.05
N MET A 188 -17.96 -8.37 3.82
CA MET A 188 -19.07 -7.47 3.49
C MET A 188 -20.38 -8.22 3.15
N HIS A 189 -20.29 -9.38 2.48
CA HIS A 189 -21.47 -10.23 2.23
C HIS A 189 -21.99 -10.91 3.51
N ALA A 190 -21.11 -11.15 4.50
CA ALA A 190 -21.47 -11.69 5.81
C ALA A 190 -22.25 -10.70 6.71
N LEU A 191 -22.38 -9.43 6.31
CA LEU A 191 -23.12 -8.42 7.08
C LEU A 191 -24.60 -8.31 6.70
N THR A 192 -25.07 -9.00 5.65
CA THR A 192 -26.44 -8.82 5.17
C THR A 192 -27.40 -9.98 5.42
N MET A 193 -26.97 -11.23 5.71
CA MET A 193 -27.92 -12.29 6.08
C MET A 193 -27.31 -13.40 6.96
N THR A 194 -27.99 -13.69 8.08
CA THR A 194 -27.82 -14.79 9.08
C THR A 194 -26.61 -14.79 10.03
N PRO A 195 -26.81 -15.18 11.32
CA PRO A 195 -25.74 -15.20 12.32
C PRO A 195 -24.99 -16.53 12.24
N LEU A 196 -23.71 -16.51 11.84
CA LEU A 196 -22.84 -17.65 12.01
C LEU A 196 -21.55 -17.29 12.74
N SER A 197 -21.29 -18.13 13.73
CA SER A 197 -20.14 -18.26 14.58
C SER A 197 -18.79 -18.32 13.84
N SER A 198 -17.82 -17.60 14.40
CA SER A 198 -16.42 -18.04 14.56
C SER A 198 -15.54 -18.32 13.34
N GLN A 199 -15.75 -17.72 12.18
CA GLN A 199 -14.79 -17.86 11.06
C GLN A 199 -14.09 -16.54 10.73
N VAL A 200 -12.95 -16.37 11.43
CA VAL A 200 -11.68 -15.77 11.01
C VAL A 200 -11.78 -14.47 10.21
N VAL A 201 -11.88 -13.35 10.94
CA VAL A 201 -11.32 -12.06 10.48
C VAL A 201 -9.82 -12.19 10.64
N GLY A 202 -9.15 -12.58 9.57
CA GLY A 202 -7.74 -12.93 9.62
C GLY A 202 -6.93 -12.25 8.56
N GLY A 203 -7.21 -11.00 8.18
CA GLY A 203 -6.23 -10.11 7.54
C GLY A 203 -4.84 -10.25 8.17
N VAL A 204 -3.73 -10.31 7.42
CA VAL A 204 -2.51 -9.65 7.94
C VAL A 204 -2.98 -8.22 8.15
N PRO A 205 -3.19 -7.77 9.40
CA PRO A 205 -3.77 -6.46 9.56
C PRO A 205 -2.73 -5.49 9.00
N PRO A 206 -3.15 -4.35 8.43
CA PRO A 206 -2.22 -3.26 8.12
C PRO A 206 -1.25 -2.91 9.27
N ILE A 207 -1.52 -3.38 10.51
CA ILE A 207 -0.59 -3.53 11.64
C ILE A 207 0.77 -4.15 11.28
N ALA A 208 0.84 -5.24 10.51
CA ALA A 208 2.13 -5.89 10.23
C ALA A 208 3.04 -5.04 9.32
N LEU A 209 2.45 -4.09 8.60
CA LEU A 209 3.14 -3.07 7.80
C LEU A 209 3.33 -1.75 8.56
N ARG A 210 2.84 -1.66 9.81
CA ARG A 210 2.85 -0.45 10.63
C ARG A 210 3.27 -0.79 12.06
N ALA A 211 4.57 -0.90 12.30
CA ALA A 211 5.17 -1.16 13.60
C ALA A 211 5.27 0.12 14.47
N ASP A 212 4.15 0.83 14.68
CA ASP A 212 4.10 1.97 15.59
C ASP A 212 3.14 1.73 16.77
N ALA A 213 3.39 2.40 17.90
CA ALA A 213 2.59 2.23 19.12
C ALA A 213 1.11 2.61 18.94
N GLY A 214 0.79 3.46 17.96
CA GLY A 214 -0.58 3.83 17.60
C GLY A 214 -1.34 2.72 16.87
N ALA A 215 -0.66 1.87 16.10
CA ALA A 215 -1.23 0.68 15.47
C ALA A 215 -1.67 -0.36 16.51
N VAL A 216 -0.89 -0.51 17.60
CA VAL A 216 -1.26 -1.35 18.75
C VAL A 216 -2.53 -0.83 19.44
N GLN A 217 -2.61 0.48 19.68
CA GLN A 217 -3.76 1.05 20.36
C GLN A 217 -5.04 1.05 19.51
N SER A 218 -4.92 1.32 18.21
CA SER A 218 -6.08 1.45 17.31
C SER A 218 -6.63 0.12 16.81
N ALA A 219 -5.78 -0.90 16.65
CA ALA A 219 -6.18 -2.17 16.05
C ALA A 219 -6.05 -3.39 17.00
N LEU A 220 -5.05 -3.50 17.88
CA LEU A 220 -5.04 -4.62 18.84
C LEU A 220 -6.20 -4.50 19.84
N LEU A 221 -6.44 -3.35 20.48
CA LEU A 221 -7.54 -3.23 21.45
C LEU A 221 -8.95 -3.49 20.87
N ARG A 222 -9.12 -3.29 19.56
CA ARG A 222 -10.43 -3.38 18.88
C ARG A 222 -10.67 -4.73 18.20
N TYR A 223 -9.61 -5.42 17.78
CA TYR A 223 -9.68 -6.71 17.09
C TYR A 223 -9.15 -7.90 17.91
N PHE A 224 -8.41 -7.68 19.01
CA PHE A 224 -7.92 -8.72 19.92
C PHE A 224 -9.02 -9.65 20.47
N PRO A 225 -10.25 -9.19 20.79
CA PRO A 225 -11.32 -10.09 21.22
C PRO A 225 -11.85 -11.02 20.11
N LYS A 226 -11.43 -10.83 18.85
CA LYS A 226 -11.94 -11.53 17.67
C LYS A 226 -10.92 -12.47 17.01
N LEU A 227 -9.69 -12.53 17.51
CA LEU A 227 -8.64 -13.41 17.03
C LEU A 227 -8.71 -14.78 17.72
N ASP A 228 -8.58 -15.87 16.96
CA ASP A 228 -8.64 -17.23 17.48
C ASP A 228 -7.39 -17.55 18.35
N PRO A 229 -7.56 -17.88 19.65
CA PRO A 229 -6.47 -18.23 20.54
C PRO A 229 -5.65 -19.45 20.10
N ALA A 230 -6.26 -20.42 19.42
CA ALA A 230 -5.59 -21.62 18.93
C ALA A 230 -4.69 -21.32 17.73
N LEU A 231 -5.12 -20.38 16.87
CA LEU A 231 -4.34 -19.90 15.73
C LEU A 231 -3.11 -19.12 16.21
N MET A 232 -3.28 -18.23 17.20
CA MET A 232 -2.18 -17.50 17.84
C MET A 232 -1.21 -18.42 18.60
N ALA A 233 -1.70 -19.45 19.28
CA ALA A 233 -0.85 -20.41 19.97
C ALA A 233 -0.06 -21.28 18.98
N ARG A 234 -0.68 -21.73 17.89
CA ARG A 234 -0.03 -22.56 16.87
C ARG A 234 1.01 -21.77 16.08
N PHE A 235 0.70 -20.55 15.64
CA PHE A 235 1.67 -19.70 14.95
C PHE A 235 2.73 -19.13 15.88
N GLY A 236 2.33 -18.60 17.05
CA GLY A 236 3.25 -18.03 18.02
C GLY A 236 4.26 -19.05 18.56
N LEU A 237 3.86 -20.30 18.78
CA LEU A 237 4.76 -21.35 19.26
C LEU A 237 5.69 -21.86 18.15
N GLU A 238 5.22 -21.99 16.91
CA GLU A 238 6.04 -22.53 15.82
C GLU A 238 7.10 -21.53 15.31
N LEU A 239 6.76 -20.23 15.24
CA LEU A 239 7.74 -19.18 14.94
C LEU A 239 8.80 -19.03 16.05
N LEU A 240 8.38 -19.16 17.31
CA LEU A 240 9.26 -19.03 18.48
C LEU A 240 10.17 -20.26 18.66
N LEU A 241 9.68 -21.47 18.35
CA LEU A 241 10.49 -22.70 18.34
C LEU A 241 11.50 -22.75 17.19
N LYS A 242 11.20 -22.15 16.02
CA LYS A 242 12.10 -22.11 14.86
C LYS A 242 12.99 -20.85 14.81
N GLY A 243 12.83 -19.92 15.75
CA GLY A 243 13.62 -18.68 15.83
C GLY A 243 13.38 -17.70 14.68
N ILE A 244 12.24 -17.80 13.99
CA ILE A 244 11.90 -16.97 12.83
C ILE A 244 11.10 -15.76 13.33
N ASP A 245 11.67 -14.57 13.20
CA ASP A 245 11.00 -13.29 13.48
C ASP A 245 10.39 -12.74 12.18
N PRO A 246 9.05 -12.77 12.01
CA PRO A 246 8.39 -12.34 10.77
C PRO A 246 8.47 -10.82 10.58
N SER A 247 8.68 -10.07 11.66
CA SER A 247 8.94 -8.63 11.63
C SER A 247 10.42 -8.30 11.46
N GLY A 248 11.29 -9.30 11.63
CA GLY A 248 12.73 -9.18 11.45
C GLY A 248 13.14 -9.06 9.99
N PRO A 249 14.42 -8.75 9.73
CA PRO A 249 14.89 -8.50 8.38
C PRO A 249 14.99 -9.79 7.55
N PHE A 250 14.62 -9.72 6.26
CA PHE A 250 14.66 -10.86 5.34
C PHE A 250 16.07 -11.44 5.15
N SER A 251 17.13 -10.65 5.38
CA SER A 251 18.52 -11.12 5.42
C SER A 251 18.75 -12.33 6.34
N ARG A 252 17.97 -12.48 7.43
CA ARG A 252 18.03 -13.64 8.32
C ARG A 252 17.51 -14.91 7.65
N VAL A 253 16.49 -14.80 6.81
CA VAL A 253 15.95 -15.93 6.03
C VAL A 253 16.98 -16.37 4.99
N LEU A 254 17.61 -15.41 4.29
CA LEU A 254 18.70 -15.70 3.35
C LEU A 254 19.89 -16.38 4.05
N ALA A 255 20.27 -15.91 5.24
CA ALA A 255 21.34 -16.52 6.03
C ALA A 255 20.97 -17.94 6.50
N ALA A 256 19.73 -18.16 6.95
CA ALA A 256 19.24 -19.48 7.36
C ALA A 256 19.19 -20.47 6.19
N ALA A 257 18.92 -19.98 4.98
CA ALA A 257 18.99 -20.75 3.73
C ALA A 257 20.44 -20.96 3.23
N GLY A 258 21.45 -20.40 3.90
CA GLY A 258 22.84 -20.50 3.49
C GLY A 258 23.19 -19.72 2.22
N VAL A 259 22.37 -18.74 1.82
CA VAL A 259 22.56 -17.97 0.59
C VAL A 259 23.67 -16.93 0.77
N PRO A 260 24.81 -17.01 0.04
CA PRO A 260 25.92 -16.08 0.20
C PRO A 260 25.57 -14.67 -0.30
N ARG A 261 26.05 -13.63 0.38
CA ARG A 261 25.85 -12.21 -0.05
C ARG A 261 26.36 -11.92 -1.46
N THR A 262 27.33 -12.68 -1.93
CA THR A 262 27.94 -12.53 -3.27
C THR A 262 27.12 -13.22 -4.37
N SER A 263 26.13 -14.04 -4.02
CA SER A 263 25.40 -14.82 -5.01
C SER A 263 24.38 -13.98 -5.78
N LEU A 264 23.99 -14.47 -6.97
CA LEU A 264 22.94 -13.83 -7.75
C LEU A 264 21.60 -13.87 -7.00
N VAL A 265 21.31 -14.95 -6.26
CA VAL A 265 20.07 -15.09 -5.47
C VAL A 265 19.99 -14.01 -4.40
N TYR A 266 21.05 -13.80 -3.62
CA TYR A 266 21.05 -12.75 -2.60
C TYR A 266 20.83 -11.38 -3.21
N ARG A 267 21.60 -11.03 -4.25
CA ARG A 267 21.52 -9.72 -4.92
C ARG A 267 20.16 -9.49 -5.56
N TRP A 268 19.53 -10.55 -6.07
CA TRP A 268 18.17 -10.49 -6.60
C TRP A 268 17.16 -10.13 -5.51
N PHE A 269 17.18 -10.82 -4.37
CA PHE A 269 16.27 -10.54 -3.27
C PHE A 269 16.57 -9.21 -2.56
N ASP A 270 17.81 -8.75 -2.60
CA ASP A 270 18.19 -7.39 -2.15
C ASP A 270 17.62 -6.31 -3.07
N PHE A 271 17.72 -6.51 -4.39
CA PHE A 271 17.02 -5.65 -5.35
C PHE A 271 15.50 -5.69 -5.15
N LEU A 272 14.90 -6.88 -4.97
CA LEU A 272 13.46 -7.00 -4.76
C LEU A 272 13.01 -6.29 -3.48
N ALA A 273 13.79 -6.40 -2.41
CA ALA A 273 13.56 -5.69 -1.15
C ALA A 273 13.58 -4.17 -1.34
N PHE A 274 14.58 -3.66 -2.06
CA PHE A 274 14.69 -2.25 -2.40
C PHE A 274 13.53 -1.80 -3.31
N ALA A 275 13.20 -2.57 -4.34
CA ALA A 275 12.10 -2.25 -5.25
C ALA A 275 10.74 -2.22 -4.54
N LEU A 276 10.54 -3.06 -3.52
CA LEU A 276 9.31 -3.14 -2.75
C LEU A 276 9.18 -2.02 -1.71
N SER A 277 10.26 -1.70 -0.99
CA SER A 277 10.20 -0.90 0.25
C SER A 277 11.13 0.32 0.27
N GLY A 278 12.03 0.44 -0.70
CA GLY A 278 13.14 1.39 -0.68
C GLY A 278 14.27 1.03 0.29
N LEU A 279 14.18 -0.12 0.96
CA LEU A 279 15.15 -0.58 1.95
C LEU A 279 15.93 -1.80 1.45
N PRO A 280 17.20 -1.96 1.84
CA PRO A 280 17.95 -3.20 1.62
C PRO A 280 17.34 -4.37 2.38
N VAL A 281 17.77 -5.59 2.05
CA VAL A 281 17.23 -6.83 2.60
C VAL A 281 17.49 -7.02 4.10
N ASP A 282 18.48 -6.31 4.66
CA ASP A 282 18.77 -6.29 6.09
C ASP A 282 17.90 -5.32 6.90
N GLN A 283 17.04 -4.55 6.21
CA GLN A 283 16.08 -3.62 6.82
C GLN A 283 14.63 -3.89 6.38
N THR A 284 14.43 -4.72 5.36
CA THR A 284 13.10 -5.08 4.85
C THR A 284 12.49 -6.23 5.63
N SER A 285 11.21 -6.08 6.02
CA SER A 285 10.44 -7.11 6.73
C SER A 285 10.43 -8.44 5.97
N ALA A 286 10.78 -9.51 6.69
CA ALA A 286 10.77 -10.87 6.15
C ALA A 286 9.37 -11.30 5.70
N ALA A 287 8.31 -10.92 6.43
CA ALA A 287 6.93 -11.22 6.04
C ALA A 287 6.55 -10.57 4.70
N ALA A 288 7.03 -9.35 4.42
CA ALA A 288 6.73 -8.66 3.17
C ALA A 288 7.34 -9.38 1.96
N ILE A 289 8.60 -9.83 2.07
CA ILE A 289 9.26 -10.59 1.00
C ILE A 289 8.71 -12.02 0.91
N ALA A 290 8.37 -12.66 2.03
CA ALA A 290 7.76 -13.98 2.04
C ALA A 290 6.41 -13.99 1.31
N PHE A 291 5.59 -12.94 1.50
CA PHE A 291 4.38 -12.72 0.73
C PHE A 291 4.67 -12.65 -0.77
N MET A 292 5.66 -11.84 -1.16
CA MET A 292 6.06 -11.70 -2.56
C MET A 292 6.53 -13.02 -3.15
N ILE A 293 7.34 -13.82 -2.44
CA ILE A 293 7.77 -15.14 -2.91
C ILE A 293 6.57 -16.03 -3.17
N LYS A 294 5.61 -16.07 -2.24
CA LYS A 294 4.39 -16.87 -2.36
C LYS A 294 3.59 -16.47 -3.59
N GLU A 295 3.30 -15.18 -3.75
CA GLU A 295 2.46 -14.68 -4.86
C GLU A 295 3.18 -14.76 -6.21
N PHE A 296 4.46 -14.39 -6.25
CA PHE A 296 5.22 -14.25 -7.48
C PHE A 296 5.58 -15.61 -8.11
N PHE A 297 5.85 -16.62 -7.28
CA PHE A 297 6.26 -17.95 -7.74
C PHE A 297 5.15 -19.02 -7.62
N ALA A 298 3.95 -18.65 -7.19
CA ALA A 298 2.79 -19.54 -7.25
C ALA A 298 2.56 -20.03 -8.69
N GLU A 299 2.17 -21.30 -8.86
CA GLU A 299 1.99 -21.90 -10.18
C GLU A 299 0.95 -21.13 -11.01
N GLY A 300 1.33 -20.71 -12.21
CA GLY A 300 0.46 -19.94 -13.11
C GLY A 300 0.31 -18.45 -12.74
N ALA A 301 1.02 -17.96 -11.73
CA ALA A 301 1.03 -16.54 -11.39
C ALA A 301 1.56 -15.68 -12.55
N VAL A 302 0.83 -14.61 -12.84
CA VAL A 302 1.17 -13.60 -13.85
C VAL A 302 1.27 -12.24 -13.18
N MET A 303 2.06 -11.36 -13.77
CA MET A 303 2.08 -9.95 -13.43
C MET A 303 1.06 -9.19 -14.25
N ASP A 304 0.57 -8.11 -13.67
CA ASP A 304 -0.44 -7.24 -14.25
C ASP A 304 0.19 -5.94 -14.74
N TYR A 305 -0.29 -5.47 -15.88
CA TYR A 305 0.04 -4.16 -16.41
C TYR A 305 -1.25 -3.39 -16.70
N PRO A 306 -1.47 -2.24 -16.04
CA PRO A 306 -2.60 -1.38 -16.38
C PRO A 306 -2.35 -0.76 -17.75
N ILE A 307 -3.25 -1.01 -18.71
CA ILE A 307 -3.20 -0.39 -20.03
C ILE A 307 -3.35 1.12 -19.87
N GLY A 308 -2.29 1.86 -20.21
CA GLY A 308 -2.16 3.28 -19.93
C GLY A 308 -1.19 3.63 -18.79
N GLY A 309 -0.46 2.63 -18.27
CA GLY A 309 0.51 2.79 -17.19
C GLY A 309 -0.15 2.94 -15.82
N SER A 310 0.67 3.09 -14.79
CA SER A 310 0.25 3.31 -13.39
C SER A 310 -0.77 4.45 -13.23
N GLN A 311 -0.69 5.47 -14.09
CA GLN A 311 -1.66 6.57 -14.18
C GLN A 311 -3.10 6.09 -14.37
N ALA A 312 -3.32 4.99 -15.11
CA ALA A 312 -4.66 4.46 -15.36
C ALA A 312 -5.35 3.99 -14.07
N VAL A 313 -4.58 3.45 -13.11
CA VAL A 313 -5.09 3.06 -11.79
C VAL A 313 -5.60 4.29 -11.03
N ALA A 314 -4.78 5.34 -10.99
CA ALA A 314 -5.14 6.59 -10.33
C ALA A 314 -6.38 7.23 -10.96
N ASN A 315 -6.47 7.20 -12.30
CA ASN A 315 -7.62 7.71 -13.05
C ASN A 315 -8.91 6.92 -12.74
N SER A 316 -8.84 5.60 -12.59
CA SER A 316 -10.01 4.79 -12.18
C SER A 316 -10.51 5.17 -10.80
N LEU A 317 -9.63 5.37 -9.83
CA LEU A 317 -10.03 5.79 -8.48
C LEU A 317 -10.57 7.23 -8.48
N ALA A 318 -9.96 8.15 -9.22
CA ALA A 318 -10.48 9.51 -9.40
C ALA A 318 -11.87 9.52 -10.07
N THR A 319 -12.09 8.63 -11.05
CA THR A 319 -13.39 8.43 -11.69
C THR A 319 -14.44 7.93 -10.69
N ALA A 320 -14.07 7.02 -9.79
CA ALA A 320 -14.96 6.54 -8.74
C ALA A 320 -15.44 7.65 -7.79
N ILE A 321 -14.56 8.62 -7.49
CA ILE A 321 -14.88 9.79 -6.64
C ILE A 321 -15.87 10.70 -7.38
N THR A 322 -15.55 11.10 -8.61
CA THR A 322 -16.36 12.07 -9.37
C THR A 322 -17.72 11.53 -9.79
N LYS A 323 -17.82 10.24 -10.15
CA LYS A 323 -19.12 9.57 -10.42
C LYS A 323 -20.07 9.62 -9.23
N ARG A 324 -19.56 9.83 -8.02
CA ARG A 324 -20.32 9.87 -6.77
C ARG A 324 -20.47 11.29 -6.21
N GLY A 325 -20.16 12.30 -7.02
CA GLY A 325 -20.31 13.72 -6.65
C GLY A 325 -19.18 14.29 -5.80
N GLY A 326 -18.08 13.54 -5.59
CA GLY A 326 -16.86 14.09 -4.99
C GLY A 326 -16.03 14.88 -5.99
N GLU A 327 -15.12 15.69 -5.47
CA GLU A 327 -14.25 16.57 -6.25
C GLU A 327 -12.79 16.14 -6.14
N VAL A 328 -12.05 16.30 -7.24
CA VAL A 328 -10.59 16.13 -7.26
C VAL A 328 -10.00 17.41 -7.83
N LEU A 329 -9.47 18.25 -6.94
CA LEU A 329 -8.92 19.56 -7.23
C LEU A 329 -7.41 19.46 -7.37
N HIS A 330 -6.88 19.98 -8.46
CA HIS A 330 -5.45 20.21 -8.60
C HIS A 330 -5.13 21.59 -8.01
N ALA A 331 -4.68 21.60 -6.75
CA ALA A 331 -4.13 22.75 -6.03
C ALA A 331 -2.66 22.98 -6.43
N TYR A 332 -2.39 23.00 -7.74
CA TYR A 332 -1.06 23.28 -8.28
C TYR A 332 -0.77 24.78 -8.16
N LEU A 333 0.17 25.15 -7.30
CA LEU A 333 0.46 26.55 -6.95
C LEU A 333 1.83 27.13 -7.41
N PRO A 334 2.76 26.41 -8.09
CA PRO A 334 3.96 27.09 -8.63
C PRO A 334 4.34 26.88 -10.11
N ALA A 335 3.48 26.39 -11.02
CA ALA A 335 3.71 26.60 -12.48
C ALA A 335 2.44 26.78 -13.31
N THR A 336 1.45 27.47 -12.77
CA THR A 336 0.46 28.18 -13.62
C THR A 336 1.07 29.43 -14.27
N GLU A 337 2.36 29.68 -14.02
CA GLU A 337 3.11 30.77 -14.61
C GLU A 337 3.79 30.35 -15.90
N PRO A 338 3.61 31.13 -16.97
CA PRO A 338 4.37 30.98 -18.20
C PRO A 338 5.88 30.86 -17.95
N TYR A 339 6.53 29.88 -18.60
CA TYR A 339 7.98 29.59 -18.44
C TYR A 339 8.87 30.72 -18.98
N ASP A 340 8.41 31.49 -19.95
CA ASP A 340 9.06 32.68 -20.50
C ASP A 340 9.51 33.68 -19.41
N ARG A 341 8.79 33.73 -18.28
CA ARG A 341 9.14 34.58 -17.12
C ARG A 341 10.36 34.08 -16.33
N TRP A 342 10.68 32.80 -16.46
CA TRP A 342 11.78 32.13 -15.77
C TRP A 342 12.95 31.85 -16.72
N GLU A 343 12.72 32.00 -18.03
CA GLU A 343 13.67 31.72 -19.07
C GLU A 343 14.88 32.65 -18.97
N GLY A 344 16.08 32.07 -18.86
CA GLY A 344 17.33 32.81 -18.74
C GLY A 344 17.73 33.19 -17.31
N LEU A 345 16.92 32.88 -16.29
CA LEU A 345 17.30 33.09 -14.89
C LEU A 345 18.12 31.93 -14.34
N GLU A 346 19.30 32.22 -13.80
CA GLU A 346 20.11 31.26 -13.07
C GLU A 346 19.49 30.98 -11.70
N ARG A 347 19.31 29.70 -11.33
CA ARG A 347 18.60 29.30 -10.09
C ARG A 347 19.29 29.80 -8.81
N THR A 348 20.58 30.08 -8.89
CA THR A 348 21.39 30.60 -7.78
C THR A 348 21.44 32.13 -7.74
N SER A 349 20.85 32.81 -8.72
CA SER A 349 20.85 34.27 -8.78
C SER A 349 19.88 34.89 -7.77
N ASP A 350 20.24 36.07 -7.26
CA ASP A 350 19.36 36.87 -6.39
C ASP A 350 18.05 37.23 -7.11
N GLU A 351 18.10 37.43 -8.42
CA GLU A 351 16.94 37.72 -9.26
C GLU A 351 15.94 36.55 -9.29
N TYR A 352 16.44 35.32 -9.47
CA TYR A 352 15.61 34.12 -9.38
C TYR A 352 15.00 33.95 -7.99
N GLN A 353 15.77 34.17 -6.92
CA GLN A 353 15.29 34.02 -5.54
C GLN A 353 14.26 35.09 -5.17
N ALA A 354 14.45 36.33 -5.61
CA ALA A 354 13.49 37.40 -5.43
C ALA A 354 12.18 37.12 -6.18
N LEU A 355 12.26 36.69 -7.45
CA LEU A 355 11.08 36.31 -8.22
C LEU A 355 10.35 35.14 -7.54
N LYS A 356 11.07 34.05 -7.20
CA LYS A 356 10.52 32.91 -6.47
C LYS A 356 9.79 33.31 -5.18
N THR A 357 10.37 34.21 -4.38
CA THR A 357 9.75 34.71 -3.16
C THR A 357 8.46 35.47 -3.45
N ALA A 358 8.49 36.41 -4.40
CA ALA A 358 7.32 37.19 -4.78
C ALA A 358 6.18 36.31 -5.34
N ARG A 359 6.53 35.29 -6.14
CA ARG A 359 5.54 34.38 -6.75
C ARG A 359 4.94 33.40 -5.73
N ALA A 360 5.63 33.11 -4.63
CA ALA A 360 5.12 32.29 -3.54
C ALA A 360 4.20 33.05 -2.56
N GLU A 361 4.17 34.39 -2.60
CA GLU A 361 3.45 35.22 -1.61
C GLU A 361 1.94 34.95 -1.54
N PRO A 362 1.20 34.79 -2.65
CA PRO A 362 -0.23 34.48 -2.58
C PRO A 362 -0.54 33.15 -1.89
N LEU A 363 0.38 32.17 -1.98
CA LEU A 363 0.27 30.90 -1.28
C LEU A 363 0.46 31.10 0.23
N TRP A 364 1.42 31.93 0.64
CA TRP A 364 1.58 32.28 2.05
C TRP A 364 0.34 32.96 2.62
N GLU A 365 -0.17 33.98 1.93
CA GLU A 365 -1.38 34.69 2.36
C GLU A 365 -2.59 33.75 2.48
N ALA A 366 -2.72 32.77 1.57
CA ALA A 366 -3.78 31.78 1.63
C ALA A 366 -3.64 30.86 2.85
N ILE A 367 -2.42 30.38 3.15
CA ILE A 367 -2.17 29.49 4.28
C ILE A 367 -2.30 30.25 5.62
N GLU A 368 -1.85 31.50 5.70
CA GLU A 368 -1.93 32.35 6.90
C GLU A 368 -3.38 32.58 7.37
N ARG A 369 -4.37 32.51 6.46
CA ARG A 369 -5.80 32.55 6.84
C ARG A 369 -6.21 31.37 7.72
N PHE A 370 -5.53 30.24 7.61
CA PHE A 370 -5.84 29.01 8.36
C PHE A 370 -4.82 28.73 9.47
N ILE A 371 -3.56 29.10 9.25
CA ILE A 371 -2.45 28.93 10.20
C ILE A 371 -1.72 30.27 10.31
N PRO A 372 -2.19 31.20 11.17
CA PRO A 372 -1.68 32.57 11.23
C PRO A 372 -0.18 32.70 11.51
N ASP A 373 0.44 31.67 12.11
CA ASP A 373 1.86 31.64 12.48
C ASP A 373 2.72 30.75 11.57
N ILE A 374 2.21 30.32 10.40
CA ILE A 374 2.88 29.33 9.56
C ILE A 374 4.30 29.74 9.15
N ARG A 375 4.56 31.02 8.90
CA ARG A 375 5.90 31.49 8.50
C ARG A 375 6.95 31.30 9.58
N ALA A 376 6.56 31.36 10.86
CA ALA A 376 7.46 31.10 11.98
C ALA A 376 7.71 29.60 12.19
N ARG A 377 6.85 28.74 11.65
CA ARG A 377 6.89 27.28 11.81
C ARG A 377 7.50 26.56 10.62
N ALA A 378 7.46 27.19 9.45
CA ALA A 378 7.98 26.63 8.22
C ALA A 378 9.50 26.68 8.19
N VAL A 379 10.13 25.52 8.03
CA VAL A 379 11.56 25.41 7.75
C VAL A 379 11.72 25.34 6.23
N ILE A 380 12.13 26.44 5.61
CA ILE A 380 12.44 26.48 4.18
C ILE A 380 13.89 26.06 4.02
N PHE A 381 14.13 24.88 3.46
CA PHE A 381 15.47 24.45 3.07
C PHE A 381 15.90 25.24 1.82
N ALA A 382 16.97 26.01 1.93
CA ALA A 382 17.66 26.55 0.76
C ALA A 382 18.37 25.39 0.05
N THR A 383 17.92 25.06 -1.17
CA THR A 383 18.60 24.14 -2.10
C THR A 383 19.60 24.87 -2.95
#